data_AF-A0A2G9NT39-F1
#
_entry.id   AF-A0A2G9NT39-F1
#
_cell.length_a   1.000
_cell.length_b   1.000
_cell.length_c   1.000
_cell.angle_alpha   90.00
_cell.angle_beta   90.00
_cell.angle_gamma   90.00
#
_symmetry.space_group_name_H-M   'P 1'
#
loop_
_entity.id
_entity.type
_entity.pdbx_description
1 polymer ?
#
loop_
_entity_poly.entity_id
_entity_poly.type
_entity_poly.pdbx_seq_one_letter_code
_entity_poly.pdbx_strand_id
1 'polypeptide(L)'
;MKLVLDTNVWLSGIFWEGEASKIIEKAEKKNIQILISENILSEIVDVLNKESKFKKYILNLKLSIEEILRAVLSISNLIETKAKLDIIKADPKDNII
;
A
#
# COMPACT_ATOMS: atom_id res chain seq x y z
N MET A 1 -1.87 -17.02 7.54
CA MET A 1 -2.27 -16.64 6.17
C MET A 1 -1.38 -15.50 5.71
N LYS A 2 -0.89 -15.53 4.45
CA LYS A 2 -0.02 -14.49 3.89
C LYS A 2 -0.78 -13.69 2.84
N LEU A 3 -0.65 -12.36 2.86
CA LEU A 3 -1.30 -11.46 1.92
C LEU A 3 -0.26 -10.52 1.30
N VAL A 4 -0.47 -10.14 0.05
CA VAL A 4 0.18 -8.98 -0.57
C VAL A 4 -0.94 -7.96 -0.79
N LEU A 5 -0.78 -6.74 -0.28
CA LEU A 5 -1.75 -5.67 -0.47
C LEU A 5 -1.33 -4.82 -1.66
N ASP A 6 -2.31 -4.45 -2.48
CA ASP A 6 -2.12 -3.43 -3.51
C ASP A 6 -1.87 -2.05 -2.88
N THR A 7 -1.23 -1.16 -3.63
CA THR A 7 -0.93 0.22 -3.22
C THR A 7 -2.19 0.96 -2.78
N ASN A 8 -3.31 0.79 -3.49
CA ASN A 8 -4.56 1.43 -3.10
C ASN A 8 -5.10 0.90 -1.77
N VAL A 9 -4.94 -0.39 -1.48
CA VAL A 9 -5.39 -0.98 -0.22
C VAL A 9 -4.55 -0.47 0.95
N TRP A 10 -3.24 -0.31 0.76
CA TRP A 10 -2.37 0.36 1.72
C TRP A 10 -2.85 1.77 2.04
N LEU A 11 -3.00 2.61 1.01
CA LEU A 11 -3.41 4.00 1.16
C LEU A 11 -4.81 4.10 1.76
N SER A 12 -5.76 3.27 1.32
CA SER A 12 -7.09 3.19 1.90
C SER A 12 -7.04 2.88 3.39
N GLY A 13 -6.26 1.87 3.81
CA GLY A 13 -6.19 1.47 5.21
C GLY A 13 -5.45 2.46 6.11
N ILE A 14 -4.53 3.27 5.56
CA ILE A 14 -3.78 4.29 6.33
C ILE A 14 -4.62 5.56 6.55
N PHE A 15 -5.36 6.01 5.53
CA PHE A 15 -5.99 7.34 5.55
C PHE A 15 -7.50 7.32 5.78
N TRP A 16 -8.17 6.17 5.68
CA TRP A 16 -9.61 6.06 5.85
C TRP A 16 -10.00 4.83 6.66
N GLU A 17 -11.11 4.97 7.40
CA GLU A 17 -11.76 3.84 8.04
C GLU A 17 -12.48 2.95 7.02
N GLY A 18 -12.40 1.63 7.19
CA GLY A 18 -13.11 0.69 6.34
C GLY A 18 -12.53 -0.72 6.36
N GLU A 19 -12.82 -1.50 5.32
CA GLU A 19 -12.31 -2.88 5.24
C GLU A 19 -10.79 -2.95 5.15
N ALA A 20 -10.16 -1.97 4.49
CA ALA A 20 -8.70 -1.89 4.40
C ALA A 20 -8.05 -1.59 5.77
N SER A 21 -8.62 -0.70 6.59
CA SER A 21 -8.09 -0.42 7.94
C SER A 21 -8.22 -1.66 8.84
N LYS A 22 -9.34 -2.40 8.74
CA LYS A 22 -9.51 -3.69 9.45
C LYS A 22 -8.48 -4.75 9.06
N ILE A 23 -7.99 -4.75 7.81
CA ILE A 23 -6.91 -5.65 7.38
C ILE A 23 -5.61 -5.28 8.11
N ILE A 24 -5.28 -3.99 8.16
CA ILE A 24 -4.11 -3.48 8.89
C ILE A 24 -4.17 -3.85 10.38
N GLU A 25 -5.31 -3.61 11.05
CA GLU A 25 -5.48 -3.99 12.46
C GLU A 25 -5.30 -5.50 12.70
N LYS A 26 -5.78 -6.34 11.78
CA LYS A 26 -5.60 -7.80 11.87
C LYS A 26 -4.14 -8.19 11.71
N ALA A 27 -3.38 -7.48 10.89
CA ALA A 27 -1.94 -7.70 10.72
C ALA A 27 -1.18 -7.29 11.99
N GLU A 28 -1.51 -6.15 12.59
CA GLU A 28 -0.94 -5.69 13.87
C GLU A 28 -1.18 -6.69 15.00
N LYS A 29 -2.38 -7.29 15.06
CA LYS A 29 -2.75 -8.35 16.00
C LYS A 29 -2.11 -9.71 15.70
N LYS A 30 -1.22 -9.80 14.71
CA LYS A 30 -0.54 -11.02 14.24
C LYS A 30 -1.46 -12.14 13.75
N ASN A 31 -2.69 -11.81 13.36
CA ASN A 31 -3.65 -12.79 12.82
C ASN A 31 -3.38 -13.11 11.34
N ILE A 32 -2.77 -12.16 10.63
CA ILE A 32 -2.36 -12.29 9.24
C ILE A 32 -0.95 -11.73 9.07
N GLN A 33 -0.23 -12.22 8.06
CA GLN A 33 1.09 -11.74 7.70
C GLN A 33 1.00 -11.00 6.37
N ILE A 34 1.35 -9.72 6.35
CA ILE A 34 1.45 -8.94 5.12
C ILE A 34 2.87 -9.06 4.57
N LEU A 35 2.99 -9.38 3.29
CA LEU A 35 4.23 -9.32 2.54
C LEU A 35 4.23 -8.04 1.70
N ILE A 36 5.38 -7.40 1.59
CA ILE A 36 5.55 -6.21 0.76
C ILE A 36 6.85 -6.32 -0.04
N SER A 37 6.88 -5.75 -1.23
CA SER A 37 8.08 -5.65 -2.07
C SER A 37 8.54 -4.20 -2.16
N GLU A 38 9.78 -4.00 -2.60
CA GLU A 38 10.31 -2.66 -2.89
C GLU A 38 9.47 -1.92 -3.93
N ASN A 39 8.96 -2.62 -4.95
CA ASN A 39 8.11 -2.02 -5.98
C ASN A 39 6.83 -1.41 -5.40
N ILE A 40 6.16 -2.11 -4.48
CA ILE A 40 4.94 -1.60 -3.83
C ILE A 40 5.29 -0.42 -2.92
N LEU A 41 6.41 -0.48 -2.19
CA LEU A 41 6.88 0.64 -1.38
C LEU A 41 7.15 1.89 -2.24
N SER A 42 7.83 1.72 -3.38
CA SER A 42 8.07 2.81 -4.32
C SER A 42 6.77 3.39 -4.88
N GLU A 43 5.81 2.54 -5.25
CA GLU A 43 4.51 3.01 -5.76
C GLU A 43 3.72 3.80 -4.70
N ILE A 44 3.74 3.36 -3.43
CA ILE A 44 3.17 4.13 -2.31
C ILE A 44 3.80 5.52 -2.26
N VAL A 45 5.14 5.61 -2.29
CA VAL A 45 5.85 6.90 -2.27
C VAL A 45 5.46 7.78 -3.45
N ASP A 46 5.39 7.20 -4.65
CA ASP A 46 5.04 7.93 -5.87
C ASP A 46 3.62 8.50 -5.80
N VAL A 47 2.65 7.70 -5.33
CA VAL A 47 1.26 8.15 -5.17
C VAL A 47 1.14 9.23 -4.11
N LEU A 48 1.80 9.09 -2.96
CA LEU A 48 1.80 10.09 -1.90
C LEU A 48 2.40 11.43 -2.36
N ASN A 49 3.43 11.38 -3.21
CA ASN A 49 4.07 12.58 -3.77
C ASN A 49 3.29 13.22 -4.93
N LYS A 50 2.63 12.41 -5.76
CA LYS A 50 1.94 12.86 -6.97
C LYS A 50 0.56 13.42 -6.68
N GLU A 51 -0.22 12.77 -5.81
CA GLU A 51 -1.62 13.15 -5.60
C GLU A 51 -1.78 14.20 -4.49
N SER A 52 -2.35 15.35 -4.86
CA SER A 52 -2.54 16.48 -3.95
C SER A 52 -3.47 16.19 -2.77
N LYS A 53 -4.39 15.21 -2.91
CA LYS A 53 -5.28 14.79 -1.82
C LYS A 53 -4.48 14.25 -0.62
N PHE A 54 -3.49 13.39 -0.87
CA PHE A 54 -2.68 12.80 0.20
C PHE A 54 -1.78 13.81 0.89
N LYS A 55 -1.26 14.81 0.15
CA LYS A 55 -0.50 15.91 0.77
C LYS A 55 -1.30 16.65 1.84
N LYS A 56 -2.59 16.90 1.58
CA LYS A 56 -3.50 17.53 2.56
C LYS A 56 -3.71 16.63 3.78
N TYR A 57 -3.93 15.33 3.57
CA TYR A 57 -4.09 14.37 4.67
C TYR A 57 -2.84 14.25 5.53
N ILE A 58 -1.68 14.05 4.91
CA ILE A 58 -0.37 13.97 5.58
C ILE A 58 -0.13 15.23 6.44
N LEU A 59 -0.37 16.42 5.87
CA LEU A 59 -0.21 17.69 6.59
C LEU A 59 -1.18 17.79 7.78
N ASN A 60 -2.44 17.44 7.59
CA ASN A 60 -3.47 17.50 8.65
C ASN A 60 -3.16 16.52 9.80
N LEU A 61 -2.65 15.33 9.46
CA LEU A 61 -2.25 14.31 10.41
C LEU A 61 -0.87 14.58 11.03
N LYS A 62 -0.15 15.61 10.56
CA LYS A 62 1.23 15.94 10.95
C LYS A 62 2.19 14.75 10.78
N LEU A 63 1.96 13.95 9.75
CA LEU A 63 2.81 12.81 9.41
C LEU A 63 3.83 13.22 8.34
N SER A 64 4.90 12.44 8.22
CA SER A 64 5.81 12.44 7.07
C SER A 64 5.64 11.18 6.23
N ILE A 65 6.08 11.22 4.97
CA ILE A 65 6.08 10.01 4.12
C ILE A 65 6.96 8.93 4.74
N GLU A 66 8.09 9.31 5.35
CA GLU A 66 8.99 8.39 6.04
C GLU A 66 8.33 7.74 7.25
N GLU A 67 7.49 8.46 8.00
CA GLU A 67 6.71 7.88 9.09
C GLU A 67 5.70 6.85 8.59
N ILE A 68 5.04 7.14 7.47
CA ILE A 68 4.11 6.21 6.82
C ILE A 68 4.85 4.94 6.37
N LEU A 69 6.01 5.08 5.71
CA LEU A 69 6.80 3.92 5.28
C LEU A 69 7.30 3.09 6.47
N ARG A 70 7.70 3.74 7.57
CA ARG A 70 8.07 3.04 8.81
C ARG A 70 6.91 2.23 9.37
N ALA A 71 5.69 2.78 9.35
CA ALA A 71 4.50 2.07 9.79
C ALA A 71 4.18 0.88 8.87
N VAL A 72 4.25 1.08 7.55
CA VAL A 72 4.06 -0.01 6.57
C VAL A 72 5.06 -1.15 6.81
N LEU A 73 6.34 -0.82 6.99
CA LEU A 73 7.41 -1.80 7.24
C LEU A 73 7.29 -2.48 8.62
N SER A 74 6.75 -1.81 9.64
CA SER A 74 6.63 -2.41 10.98
C SER A 74 5.56 -3.51 11.05
N ILE A 75 4.59 -3.49 10.15
CA ILE A 75 3.47 -4.46 10.10
C ILE A 75 3.55 -5.43 8.91
N SER A 76 4.59 -5.33 8.09
CA SER A 76 4.82 -6.20 6.93
C SER A 76 6.19 -6.85 6.94
N ASN A 77 6.33 -7.91 6.15
CA ASN A 77 7.61 -8.53 5.87
C ASN A 77 8.06 -8.13 4.47
N LEU A 78 9.15 -7.36 4.40
CA LEU A 78 9.80 -7.01 3.15
C LEU A 78 10.37 -8.28 2.51
N ILE A 79 10.02 -8.51 1.25
CA ILE A 79 10.48 -9.64 0.45
C ILE A 79 11.13 -9.15 -0.84
N GLU A 80 12.20 -9.83 -1.25
CA GLU A 80 12.82 -9.62 -2.55
C GLU A 80 12.00 -10.38 -3.61
N THR A 81 11.46 -9.65 -4.59
CA THR A 81 10.69 -10.26 -5.68
C THR A 81 11.63 -10.61 -6.84
N LYS A 82 11.85 -11.91 -7.10
CA LYS A 82 12.74 -12.40 -8.18
C LYS A 82 12.08 -12.48 -9.57
N ALA A 83 10.93 -11.87 -9.80
CA ALA A 83 10.30 -11.90 -11.12
C ALA A 83 9.45 -10.66 -11.39
N LYS A 84 9.72 -9.97 -12.50
CA LYS A 84 8.69 -9.22 -13.24
C LYS A 84 7.77 -10.27 -13.85
N LEU A 85 6.58 -10.45 -13.29
CA LEU A 85 5.52 -11.16 -13.99
C LEU A 85 5.01 -10.23 -15.09
N ASP A 86 5.58 -10.34 -16.29
CA ASP A 86 5.01 -9.81 -17.54
C ASP A 86 3.75 -10.62 -17.90
N ILE A 87 2.70 -10.50 -17.09
CA ILE A 87 1.37 -10.98 -17.42
C ILE A 87 0.42 -9.78 -17.37
N ILE A 88 0.52 -8.94 -18.40
CA ILE A 88 -0.70 -8.36 -18.97
C ILE A 88 -0.95 -9.12 -20.26
N LYS A 89 -1.69 -10.24 -20.12
CA LYS A 89 -2.60 -10.67 -21.19
C LYS A 89 -3.59 -9.52 -21.34
N ALA A 90 -3.62 -8.90 -22.52
CA ALA A 90 -4.58 -7.86 -22.85
C ALA A 90 -5.99 -8.28 -22.42
N ASP A 91 -6.52 -7.63 -21.39
CA ASP A 91 -7.97 -7.53 -21.19
C ASP A 91 -8.38 -6.14 -21.68
N PRO A 92 -8.90 -6.02 -22.92
CA PRO A 92 -9.14 -4.73 -23.59
C PRO A 92 -10.40 -4.01 -23.09
N LYS A 93 -10.83 -4.20 -21.83
CA LYS A 93 -12.11 -3.65 -21.33
C LYS A 93 -12.03 -2.33 -20.57
N ASP A 94 -10.84 -1.90 -20.13
CA ASP A 94 -10.69 -0.68 -19.32
C ASP A 94 -10.04 0.50 -20.08
N ASN A 95 -10.23 0.56 -21.40
CA ASN A 95 -9.86 1.73 -22.19
C ASN A 95 -11.13 2.50 -22.60
N ILE A 96 -11.78 3.12 -21.62
CA ILE A 96 -12.82 4.12 -21.86
C ILE A 96 -12.10 5.47 -22.01
N ILE A 97 -12.00 5.94 -23.25
CA ILE A 97 -11.54 7.28 -23.63
C ILE A 97 -12.66 8.29 -23.36
#